data_AF-E3K0Z6-F1
#
_entry.id   AF-E3K0Z6-F1
#
_cell.length_a   1.000
_cell.length_b   1.000
_cell.length_c   1.000
_cell.angle_alpha   90.00
_cell.angle_beta   90.00
_cell.angle_gamma   90.00
#
_symmetry.space_group_name_H-M   'P 1'
#
loop_
_entity.id
_entity.type
_entity.pdbx_description
1 polymer ?
#
loop_
_entity_poly.entity_id
_entity_poly.type
_entity_poly.pdbx_seq_one_letter_code
_entity_poly.pdbx_strand_id
1 'polypeptide(L)'
;MAFVKVKSVEIFHRKYVPAKDSHRQPPGNSNVEFYDSGLQLFGRISRLFKDSVTNTVWFLIRPFATLNRWDEPKNPYKDHPQLNTRLLYANKLGRELVIHHSRVVGHIAILENEEGTFGVNKETISAVSLGNIAWSQDIESE
;
A
#
# COMPACT_ATOMS: atom_id res chain seq x y z
N MET A 1 -22.99 -6.11 -14.55
CA MET A 1 -21.89 -6.71 -13.77
C MET A 1 -22.29 -6.74 -12.32
N ALA A 2 -22.19 -7.90 -11.65
CA ALA A 2 -22.41 -8.00 -10.21
C ALA A 2 -21.07 -8.17 -9.50
N PHE A 3 -20.84 -7.37 -8.45
CA PHE A 3 -19.62 -7.45 -7.65
C PHE A 3 -19.91 -8.12 -6.32
N VAL A 4 -19.10 -9.11 -5.98
CA VAL A 4 -19.21 -9.84 -4.71
C VAL A 4 -18.07 -9.42 -3.80
N LYS A 5 -18.41 -8.96 -2.59
CA LYS A 5 -17.40 -8.66 -1.55
C LYS A 5 -16.71 -9.96 -1.13
N VAL A 6 -15.38 -9.93 -1.02
CA VAL A 6 -14.60 -11.08 -0.54
C VAL A 6 -13.86 -10.74 0.75
N LYS A 7 -13.66 -11.75 1.61
CA LYS A 7 -13.01 -11.59 2.92
C LYS A 7 -11.49 -11.56 2.82
N SER A 8 -10.93 -12.27 1.86
CA SER A 8 -9.50 -12.32 1.55
C SER A 8 -9.32 -12.83 0.13
N VAL A 9 -8.15 -12.59 -0.45
CA VAL A 9 -7.73 -13.19 -1.71
C VAL A 9 -6.30 -13.69 -1.56
N GLU A 10 -5.99 -14.81 -2.22
CA GLU A 10 -4.63 -15.29 -2.38
C GLU A 10 -4.18 -15.05 -3.83
N ILE A 11 -3.07 -14.35 -4.00
CA ILE A 11 -2.50 -14.00 -5.31
C ILE A 11 -0.98 -14.16 -5.20
N PHE A 12 -0.37 -14.95 -6.09
CA PHE A 12 1.07 -15.23 -6.08
C PHE A 12 1.59 -15.66 -4.69
N HIS A 13 0.91 -16.63 -4.06
CA HIS A 13 1.24 -17.14 -2.71
C HIS A 13 1.19 -16.10 -1.59
N ARG A 14 0.51 -14.96 -1.81
CA ARG A 14 0.32 -13.90 -0.82
C ARG A 14 -1.15 -13.74 -0.52
N LYS A 15 -1.47 -13.76 0.78
CA LYS A 15 -2.83 -13.58 1.27
C LYS A 15 -3.08 -12.13 1.64
N TYR A 16 -3.97 -11.48 0.89
CA TYR A 16 -4.42 -10.11 1.13
C TYR A 16 -5.74 -10.11 1.90
N VAL A 17 -5.82 -9.26 2.91
CA VAL A 17 -6.99 -9.12 3.77
C VAL A 17 -7.30 -7.63 3.93
N PRO A 18 -8.56 -7.18 3.72
CA PRO A 18 -8.92 -5.80 4.00
C PRO A 18 -8.81 -5.50 5.49
N ALA A 19 -8.38 -4.29 5.82
CA ALA A 19 -8.48 -3.78 7.17
C ALA A 19 -9.96 -3.80 7.59
N LYS A 20 -10.27 -4.46 8.71
CA LYS A 20 -11.60 -4.34 9.32
C LYS A 20 -11.70 -2.94 9.90
N ASP A 21 -12.74 -2.20 9.54
CA ASP A 21 -13.02 -0.85 10.06
C ASP A 21 -13.32 -0.81 11.59
N SER A 22 -13.19 -1.91 12.33
CA SER A 22 -13.80 -2.07 13.67
C SER A 22 -12.89 -2.47 14.84
N HIS A 23 -11.61 -2.87 14.67
CA HIS A 23 -10.79 -3.24 15.83
C HIS A 23 -9.32 -2.80 15.73
N ARG A 24 -8.78 -2.43 16.92
CA ARG A 24 -7.39 -2.01 17.18
C ARG A 24 -6.41 -2.98 16.51
N GLN A 25 -5.55 -2.40 15.68
CA GLN A 25 -4.62 -3.04 14.75
C GLN A 25 -5.28 -3.76 13.56
N PRO A 26 -5.22 -3.17 12.35
CA PRO A 26 -5.64 -3.87 11.15
C PRO A 26 -4.74 -5.11 10.93
N PRO A 27 -5.24 -6.17 10.26
CA PRO A 27 -4.41 -7.33 9.94
C PRO A 27 -3.12 -6.89 9.24
N GLY A 28 -1.97 -7.45 9.64
CA GLY A 28 -0.66 -7.06 9.07
C GLY A 28 -0.60 -7.10 7.54
N ASN A 29 -1.38 -7.99 6.92
CA ASN A 29 -1.44 -8.19 5.48
C ASN A 29 -2.42 -7.24 4.73
N SER A 30 -2.85 -6.14 5.37
CA SER A 30 -3.76 -5.16 4.78
C SER A 30 -3.04 -3.95 4.17
N ASN A 31 -1.76 -3.75 4.49
CA ASN A 31 -0.97 -2.68 3.91
C ASN A 31 -0.26 -3.19 2.66
N VAL A 32 -0.32 -2.40 1.59
CA VAL A 32 0.18 -2.78 0.27
C VAL A 32 0.86 -1.65 -0.45
N GLU A 33 1.75 -2.06 -1.34
CA GLU A 33 2.29 -1.24 -2.41
C GLU A 33 1.53 -1.51 -3.70
N PHE A 34 1.28 -0.46 -4.47
CA PHE A 34 0.60 -0.55 -5.76
C PHE A 34 1.01 0.59 -6.69
N TYR A 35 0.73 0.41 -7.98
CA TYR A 35 0.87 1.45 -9.00
C TYR A 35 -0.48 2.05 -9.36
N ASP A 36 -0.53 3.38 -9.43
CA ASP A 36 -1.65 4.11 -10.03
C ASP A 36 -1.11 5.24 -10.91
N SER A 37 -1.60 5.33 -12.15
CA SER A 37 -1.16 6.35 -13.13
C SER A 37 0.37 6.49 -13.25
N GLY A 38 1.12 5.37 -13.17
CA GLY A 38 2.59 5.35 -13.24
C GLY A 38 3.31 5.71 -11.94
N LEU A 39 2.59 6.06 -10.88
CA LEU A 39 3.15 6.38 -9.56
C LEU A 39 3.08 5.15 -8.64
N GLN A 40 4.21 4.82 -8.02
CA GLN A 40 4.29 3.84 -6.95
C GLN A 40 3.75 4.47 -5.66
N LEU A 41 2.76 3.85 -5.04
CA LEU A 41 2.05 4.34 -3.86
C LEU A 41 1.93 3.24 -2.80
N PHE A 42 1.85 3.66 -1.54
CA PHE A 42 1.59 2.78 -0.40
C PHE A 42 0.21 3.09 0.17
N GLY A 43 -0.51 2.07 0.61
CA GLY A 43 -1.85 2.25 1.14
C GLY A 43 -2.36 1.06 1.92
N ARG A 44 -3.61 1.18 2.37
CA ARG A 44 -4.31 0.14 3.13
C ARG A 44 -5.53 -0.33 2.35
N ILE A 45 -5.69 -1.64 2.26
CA ILE A 45 -6.87 -2.26 1.63
C ILE A 45 -8.07 -2.02 2.55
N SER A 46 -9.06 -1.29 2.05
CA SER A 46 -10.35 -1.10 2.73
C SER A 46 -11.36 -2.17 2.35
N ARG A 47 -11.31 -2.64 1.10
CA ARG A 47 -12.24 -3.68 0.61
C ARG A 47 -11.60 -4.49 -0.50
N LEU A 48 -12.03 -5.75 -0.60
CA LEU A 48 -11.80 -6.60 -1.75
C LEU A 48 -13.14 -6.98 -2.35
N PHE A 49 -13.22 -7.00 -3.67
CA PHE A 49 -14.39 -7.45 -4.39
C PHE A 49 -14.01 -8.14 -5.69
N LYS A 50 -14.88 -9.03 -6.14
CA LYS A 50 -14.70 -9.87 -7.32
C LYS A 50 -15.83 -9.63 -8.29
N ASP A 51 -15.52 -9.53 -9.58
CA ASP A 51 -16.53 -9.60 -10.63
C ASP A 51 -17.10 -11.03 -10.71
N SER A 52 -18.43 -11.17 -10.67
CA SER A 52 -19.09 -12.48 -10.66
C SER A 52 -18.97 -13.25 -11.98
N VAL A 53 -18.71 -12.56 -13.09
CA VAL A 53 -18.64 -13.12 -14.44
C VAL A 53 -17.20 -13.48 -14.77
N THR A 54 -16.27 -12.52 -14.64
CA THR A 54 -14.87 -12.72 -15.05
C THR A 54 -14.01 -13.34 -13.94
N ASN A 55 -14.53 -13.40 -12.72
CA ASN A 55 -13.77 -13.76 -11.54
C ASN A 55 -12.56 -12.83 -11.25
N THR A 56 -12.51 -11.65 -11.89
CA THR A 56 -11.43 -10.68 -11.67
C THR A 56 -11.53 -10.04 -10.29
N VAL A 57 -10.40 -9.93 -9.61
CA VAL A 57 -10.32 -9.32 -8.27
C VAL A 57 -9.86 -7.87 -8.36
N TRP A 58 -10.55 -7.03 -7.58
CA TRP A 58 -10.31 -5.60 -7.45
C TRP A 58 -10.11 -5.23 -5.98
N PHE A 59 -9.21 -4.29 -5.77
CA PHE A 59 -8.82 -3.78 -4.47
C PHE A 59 -9.33 -2.36 -4.32
N LEU A 60 -10.07 -2.08 -3.25
CA LEU A 60 -10.35 -0.72 -2.81
C LEU A 60 -9.27 -0.33 -1.81
N ILE A 61 -8.38 0.56 -2.19
CA ILE A 61 -7.20 0.94 -1.39
C ILE A 61 -7.30 2.41 -1.01
N ARG A 62 -7.01 2.72 0.25
CA ARG A 62 -6.80 4.09 0.70
C ARG A 62 -5.30 4.37 0.79
N PRO A 63 -4.75 5.24 -0.08
CA PRO A 63 -3.34 5.59 -0.02
C PRO A 63 -3.00 6.26 1.31
N PHE A 64 -1.80 6.01 1.83
CA PHE A 64 -1.24 6.84 2.90
C PHE A 64 -0.85 8.20 2.34
N ALA A 65 -1.09 9.27 3.09
CA ALA A 65 -0.73 10.61 2.64
C ALA A 65 0.79 10.82 2.72
N THR A 66 1.35 11.40 1.66
CA THR A 66 2.74 11.85 1.64
C THR A 66 2.93 13.06 2.57
N LEU A 67 4.18 13.31 2.94
CA LEU A 67 4.52 14.52 3.69
C LEU A 67 4.20 15.76 2.86
N ASN A 68 3.88 16.84 3.56
CA ASN A 68 3.70 18.14 2.92
C ASN A 68 5.08 18.82 2.74
N ARG A 69 5.11 19.92 1.97
CA ARG A 69 6.34 20.66 1.65
C ARG A 69 7.17 21.14 2.85
N TRP A 70 6.57 21.27 4.03
CA TRP A 70 7.22 21.71 5.26
C TRP A 70 7.82 20.56 6.06
N ASP A 71 7.28 19.34 5.90
CA ASP A 71 7.75 18.15 6.61
C ASP A 71 8.67 17.29 5.76
N GLU A 72 8.57 17.34 4.43
CA GLU A 72 9.47 16.60 3.53
C GLU A 72 10.97 16.86 3.79
N PRO A 73 11.43 18.10 4.07
CA PRO A 73 12.84 18.34 4.39
C PRO A 73 13.35 17.60 5.64
N LYS A 74 12.44 17.20 6.53
CA LYS A 74 12.70 16.48 7.79
C LYS A 74 12.75 14.96 7.62
N ASN A 75 12.41 14.47 6.43
CA ASN A 75 12.44 13.05 6.10
C ASN A 75 13.89 12.52 6.22
N PRO A 76 14.16 11.57 7.14
CA PRO A 76 15.51 11.03 7.35
C PRO A 76 15.96 10.11 6.20
N TYR A 77 15.03 9.67 5.35
CA TYR A 77 15.31 8.73 4.26
C TYR A 77 15.56 9.41 2.91
N LYS A 78 15.40 10.74 2.83
CA LYS A 78 15.48 11.50 1.56
C LYS A 78 16.82 11.32 0.84
N ASP A 79 17.91 11.20 1.61
CA ASP A 79 19.28 11.06 1.10
C ASP A 79 19.73 9.58 1.08
N HIS A 80 18.81 8.65 1.33
CA HIS A 80 19.08 7.21 1.44
C HIS A 80 18.10 6.36 0.60
N PRO A 81 18.05 6.57 -0.73
CA PRO A 81 17.11 5.86 -1.60
C PRO A 81 17.29 4.33 -1.58
N GLN A 82 18.48 3.83 -1.26
CA GLN A 82 18.77 2.40 -1.14
C GLN A 82 17.99 1.69 -0.03
N LEU A 83 17.46 2.43 0.95
CA LEU A 83 16.65 1.85 2.04
C LEU A 83 15.23 1.47 1.59
N ASN A 84 14.81 1.88 0.38
CA ASN A 84 13.45 1.66 -0.15
C ASN A 84 12.34 1.95 0.88
N THR A 85 12.57 2.98 1.69
CA THR A 85 11.71 3.35 2.82
C THR A 85 11.09 4.70 2.53
N ARG A 86 9.79 4.83 2.82
CA ARG A 86 9.05 6.09 2.69
C ARG A 86 8.51 6.52 4.03
N LEU A 87 8.74 7.78 4.39
CA LEU A 87 8.09 8.42 5.53
C LEU A 87 6.74 9.01 5.07
N LEU A 88 5.65 8.59 5.69
CA LEU A 88 4.27 8.97 5.32
C LEU A 88 3.49 9.35 6.59
N TYR A 89 2.37 10.05 6.49
CA TYR A 89 1.52 10.31 7.66
C TYR A 89 0.74 9.05 8.08
N ALA A 90 0.73 8.74 9.38
CA ALA A 90 0.10 7.53 9.91
C ALA A 90 -1.43 7.58 9.81
N ASN A 91 -2.03 8.70 10.23
CA ASN A 91 -3.47 8.85 10.42
C ASN A 91 -4.17 9.64 9.31
N LYS A 92 -3.48 9.86 8.18
CA LYS A 92 -4.04 10.57 7.04
C LYS A 92 -4.11 9.63 5.84
N LEU A 93 -5.31 9.14 5.57
CA LEU A 93 -5.61 8.34 4.40
C LEU A 93 -6.22 9.20 3.29
N GLY A 94 -5.75 9.00 2.06
CA GLY A 94 -6.30 9.61 0.86
C GLY A 94 -7.69 9.08 0.49
N ARG A 95 -8.19 9.56 -0.65
CA ARG A 95 -9.41 9.05 -1.28
C ARG A 95 -9.21 7.59 -1.69
N GLU A 96 -10.27 6.80 -1.58
CA GLU A 96 -10.27 5.42 -2.04
C GLU A 96 -10.01 5.34 -3.56
N LEU A 97 -9.14 4.41 -3.94
CA LEU A 97 -8.81 4.07 -5.31
C LEU A 97 -9.22 2.62 -5.59
N VAL A 98 -9.78 2.38 -6.77
CA VAL A 98 -10.10 1.04 -7.26
C VAL A 98 -8.94 0.54 -8.11
N ILE A 99 -8.22 -0.44 -7.61
CA ILE A 99 -6.98 -0.95 -8.19
C ILE A 99 -7.20 -2.40 -8.64
N HIS A 100 -6.88 -2.67 -9.91
CA HIS A 100 -6.85 -4.04 -10.42
C HIS A 100 -5.71 -4.82 -9.75
N HIS A 101 -5.93 -6.10 -9.44
CA HIS A 101 -4.92 -6.90 -8.70
C HIS A 101 -3.52 -6.90 -9.34
N SER A 102 -3.42 -6.84 -10.67
CA SER A 102 -2.12 -6.81 -11.37
C SER A 102 -1.28 -5.55 -11.13
N ARG A 103 -1.89 -4.50 -10.56
CA ARG A 103 -1.20 -3.26 -10.18
C ARG A 103 -0.75 -3.26 -8.72
N VAL A 104 -1.12 -4.27 -7.94
CA VAL A 104 -0.64 -4.46 -6.56
C VAL A 104 0.70 -5.17 -6.63
N VAL A 105 1.74 -4.55 -6.07
CA VAL A 105 3.11 -5.09 -6.06
C VAL A 105 3.25 -6.13 -4.95
N GLY A 106 2.73 -5.82 -3.76
CA GLY A 106 2.87 -6.70 -2.62
C GLY A 106 2.55 -6.03 -1.30
N HIS A 107 2.96 -6.69 -0.22
CA HIS A 107 2.83 -6.16 1.13
C HIS A 107 3.93 -5.16 1.46
N ILE A 108 3.61 -4.26 2.37
CA ILE A 108 4.58 -3.38 3.01
C ILE A 108 4.63 -3.67 4.50
N ALA A 109 5.80 -3.51 5.10
CA ALA A 109 5.93 -3.39 6.55
C ALA A 109 5.88 -1.90 6.93
N ILE A 110 5.29 -1.61 8.09
CA ILE A 110 5.19 -0.25 8.63
C ILE A 110 5.74 -0.23 10.05
N LEU A 111 6.51 0.81 10.36
CA LEU A 111 6.86 1.20 11.72
C LEU A 111 6.15 2.51 12.03
N GLU A 112 5.32 2.53 13.06
CA GLU A 112 4.64 3.74 13.52
C GLU A 112 5.62 4.59 14.36
N ASN A 113 5.64 5.88 14.07
CA ASN A 113 6.46 6.86 14.76
C ASN A 113 5.54 7.86 15.47
N GLU A 114 5.82 8.12 16.74
CA GLU A 114 5.09 9.11 17.53
C GLU A 114 5.28 10.53 16.97
N GLU A 115 4.34 11.41 17.29
CA GLU A 115 4.48 12.84 17.00
C GLU A 115 5.78 13.41 17.59
N GLY A 116 6.43 14.30 16.84
CA GLY A 116 7.73 14.88 17.18
C GLY A 116 8.91 14.07 16.65
N THR A 117 8.71 12.81 16.24
CA THR A 117 9.77 12.02 15.61
C THR A 117 10.25 12.70 14.32
N PHE A 118 11.57 12.76 14.12
CA PHE A 118 12.21 13.50 13.03
C PHE A 118 11.87 15.00 12.99
N GLY A 119 11.28 15.56 14.05
CA GLY A 119 10.80 16.96 14.09
C GLY A 119 9.49 17.19 13.35
N VAL A 120 8.71 16.14 13.04
CA VAL A 120 7.38 16.25 12.41
C VAL A 120 6.30 16.28 13.50
N ASN A 121 5.49 17.34 13.55
CA ASN A 121 4.44 17.53 14.57
C ASN A 121 3.15 16.73 14.25
N LYS A 122 3.31 15.54 13.68
CA LYS A 122 2.23 14.59 13.37
C LYS A 122 2.82 13.19 13.44
N GLU A 123 1.99 12.22 13.81
CA GLU A 123 2.37 10.81 13.73
C GLU A 123 2.66 10.40 12.28
N THR A 124 3.74 9.65 12.11
CA THR A 124 4.20 9.18 10.80
C THR A 124 4.36 7.67 10.80
N ILE A 125 4.47 7.09 9.61
CA ILE A 125 4.89 5.71 9.41
C ILE A 125 6.13 5.69 8.54
N SER A 126 7.11 4.88 8.95
CA SER A 126 8.19 4.45 8.07
C SER A 126 7.74 3.17 7.39
N ALA A 127 7.44 3.27 6.10
CA ALA A 127 6.91 2.18 5.31
C ALA A 127 8.00 1.63 4.37
N VAL A 128 8.17 0.31 4.36
CA VAL A 128 9.13 -0.38 3.50
C VAL A 128 8.40 -1.42 2.67
N SER A 129 8.71 -1.47 1.37
CA SER A 129 8.25 -2.56 0.52
C SER A 129 8.97 -3.84 0.90
N LEU A 130 8.23 -4.93 1.07
CA LEU A 130 8.83 -6.23 1.36
C LEU A 130 9.28 -6.98 0.09
N GLY A 131 9.10 -6.39 -1.10
CA GLY A 131 9.50 -6.97 -2.39
C GLY A 131 8.89 -8.34 -2.66
N ASN A 132 9.03 -8.97 -3.82
CA ASN A 132 9.41 -8.51 -5.14
C ASN A 132 8.48 -9.26 -6.12
N ILE A 133 7.69 -8.57 -6.94
CA ILE A 133 7.47 -9.12 -8.28
C ILE A 133 8.77 -8.74 -8.99
N ALA A 134 9.71 -9.70 -9.08
CA ALA A 134 10.59 -9.67 -10.23
C ALA A 134 9.63 -9.75 -11.43
N TRP A 135 9.37 -8.61 -12.07
CA TRP A 135 9.07 -8.68 -13.48
C TRP A 135 10.40 -9.14 -14.08
N SER A 136 10.63 -10.46 -14.11
CA SER A 136 11.31 -10.99 -15.27
C SER A 136 10.45 -10.51 -16.42
N GLN A 137 10.89 -9.42 -17.05
CA GLN A 137 10.73 -9.38 -18.48
C GLN A 137 11.41 -10.66 -18.93
N ASP A 138 10.62 -11.70 -19.18
CA ASP A 138 10.94 -12.59 -20.27
C ASP A 138 10.95 -11.67 -21.49
N ILE A 139 12.09 -11.01 -21.70
CA ILE A 139 12.49 -10.57 -23.02
C ILE A 139 12.72 -11.91 -23.73
N GLU A 140 11.65 -12.46 -24.29
CA GLU A 140 11.79 -13.28 -25.48
C GLU A 140 12.40 -12.35 -26.53
N SER A 141 13.73 -12.38 -26.59
CA SER A 141 14.47 -11.93 -27.76
C SER A 141 14.18 -12.96 -28.85
N GLU A 142 13.20 -12.65 -29.71
CA GLU A 142 13.25 -13.10 -31.10
C GLU A 142 14.26 -12.26 -31.89
#